data_AF-A0A959NZ55-F1
#
_entry.id   AF-A0A959NZ55-F1
#
_cell.length_a   1.000
_cell.length_b   1.000
_cell.length_c   1.000
_cell.angle_alpha   90.00
_cell.angle_beta   90.00
_cell.angle_gamma   90.00
#
_symmetry.space_group_name_H-M   'P 1'
#
loop_
_entity.id
_entity.type
_entity.pdbx_description
1 polymer ?
#
loop_
_entity_poly.entity_id
_entity_poly.type
_entity_poly.pdbx_seq_one_letter_code
_entity_poly.pdbx_strand_id
1 'polypeptide(L)'
;NKILGFSEDCGINIYGNQSATSTQKPIAVKFKKDYGVSKIDYPLFPDFPVTTFKSFVLRNSGNDFPYTHIRDAVMQELVKDLDIDYNEYRPAAAFINGEYWGIYNIREKINEHYVANRHGVDPDNIDMLENNMNVLHGDSLSYQRLIDYMSTNDMATDAAYTYLDSVVDLDECILYFAAQAYYDNMDWPGTNIKFWRERSETGKWRWILFGLDFGFGLYAHGPSEDHIQFMFSPVETRYSNQPWATLFQRKLIENPIIKNRFVNQIADLLNTNFKSTRVVGIINSLANHISSEITKHRNRWGLGGESLNKMTAFANERPAYLRTHVRNYFNAGLDGAITLNSSSGGEIQINTIKLAEKDLPWSGTYFVNVPIEIKAIPNKGYKFDGWTGAVESDDSELSLIVSRTTNLSASFSIDSSSANDIVINEINYNSSNNFDTGDWVELYNKTDASIDISGWYFSDSDDNHKFIFPSETIVNSKEYLVLVENDSAFTNRFPEVNNYLADLGFGFNGAGELLRLYNQGNQIVDSLTYDDIAPWPIEADGTGSTLELIDAESDNSVG
;
A
#
# COMPACT_ATOMS: atom_id res chain seq x y z
N ASN A 1 -28.63 21.97 11.28
CA ASN A 1 -29.54 20.82 11.10
C ASN A 1 -28.79 19.54 11.44
N LYS A 2 -29.15 18.87 12.53
CA LYS A 2 -28.60 17.53 12.84
C LYS A 2 -29.54 16.50 12.21
N ILE A 3 -29.01 15.67 11.32
CA ILE A 3 -29.76 14.56 10.71
C ILE A 3 -29.59 13.35 11.63
N LEU A 4 -30.68 12.65 11.94
CA LEU A 4 -30.63 11.41 12.73
C LEU A 4 -29.83 10.36 11.93
N GLY A 5 -28.75 9.85 12.51
CA GLY A 5 -27.93 8.81 11.89
C GLY A 5 -28.59 7.43 11.98
N PHE A 6 -28.90 6.99 13.20
CA PHE A 6 -29.67 5.78 13.50
C PHE A 6 -30.30 5.89 14.90
N SER A 7 -31.29 5.05 15.19
CA SER A 7 -31.95 4.94 16.50
C SER A 7 -32.35 3.50 16.73
N GLU A 8 -31.65 2.82 17.63
CA GLU A 8 -31.82 1.37 17.84
C GLU A 8 -31.74 1.02 19.32
N ASP A 9 -32.52 0.02 19.73
CA ASP A 9 -32.38 -0.59 21.03
C ASP A 9 -31.04 -1.36 21.11
N CYS A 10 -30.31 -1.15 22.20
CA CYS A 10 -28.98 -1.73 22.38
C CYS A 10 -28.67 -2.05 23.84
N GLY A 11 -27.71 -2.95 24.05
CA GLY A 11 -27.11 -3.18 25.35
C GLY A 11 -25.95 -2.24 25.58
N ILE A 12 -25.86 -1.68 26.78
CA ILE A 12 -24.70 -0.88 27.22
C ILE A 12 -24.06 -1.53 28.45
N ASN A 13 -22.73 -1.54 28.50
CA ASN A 13 -21.98 -1.96 29.67
C ASN A 13 -20.75 -1.08 29.88
N ILE A 14 -20.30 -0.95 31.13
CA ILE A 14 -19.03 -0.28 31.43
C ILE A 14 -17.90 -1.06 30.73
N TYR A 15 -16.96 -0.33 30.13
CA TYR A 15 -15.84 -0.86 29.35
C TYR A 15 -14.49 -0.61 30.03
N GLY A 16 -13.48 -1.39 29.66
CA GLY A 16 -12.11 -1.23 30.14
C GLY A 16 -11.89 -1.74 31.56
N ASN A 17 -10.63 -1.73 31.98
CA ASN A 17 -10.21 -2.18 33.30
C ASN A 17 -10.12 -0.97 34.25
N GLN A 18 -8.95 -0.36 34.39
CA GLN A 18 -8.76 0.79 35.28
C GLN A 18 -9.66 1.99 34.92
N SER A 19 -9.90 2.24 33.63
CA SER A 19 -10.79 3.30 33.14
C SER A 19 -12.25 3.14 33.57
N ALA A 20 -12.68 1.93 33.95
CA ALA A 20 -14.01 1.70 34.51
C ALA A 20 -14.23 2.45 35.84
N THR A 21 -13.14 2.85 36.52
CA THR A 21 -13.19 3.63 37.76
C THR A 21 -13.33 5.13 37.52
N SER A 22 -13.04 5.63 36.30
CA SER A 22 -13.10 7.06 35.95
C SER A 22 -14.48 7.67 36.15
N THR A 23 -14.55 8.97 36.44
CA THR A 23 -15.81 9.70 36.66
C THR A 23 -16.72 9.64 35.44
N GLN A 24 -16.19 9.94 34.25
CA GLN A 24 -16.82 9.61 32.97
C GLN A 24 -16.54 8.14 32.65
N LYS A 25 -17.56 7.28 32.73
CA LYS A 25 -17.42 5.84 32.48
C LYS A 25 -17.32 5.55 30.98
N PRO A 26 -16.27 4.89 30.48
CA PRO A 26 -16.28 4.39 29.10
C PRO A 26 -17.37 3.31 28.95
N ILE A 27 -18.02 3.28 27.79
CA ILE A 27 -19.21 2.45 27.53
C ILE A 27 -18.96 1.59 26.31
N ALA A 28 -19.19 0.28 26.41
CA ALA A 28 -19.34 -0.58 25.25
C ALA A 28 -20.82 -0.64 24.86
N VAL A 29 -21.10 -0.36 23.60
CA VAL A 29 -22.43 -0.50 22.99
C VAL A 29 -22.46 -1.80 22.22
N LYS A 30 -23.49 -2.62 22.44
CA LYS A 30 -23.63 -3.95 21.83
C LYS A 30 -25.03 -4.12 21.25
N PHE A 31 -25.09 -4.63 20.04
CA PHE A 31 -26.33 -4.99 19.37
C PHE A 31 -26.51 -6.51 19.46
N LYS A 32 -27.66 -6.94 19.96
CA LYS A 32 -28.07 -8.34 20.04
C LYS A 32 -29.54 -8.41 19.68
N LYS A 33 -29.93 -9.49 18.99
CA LYS A 33 -31.34 -9.72 18.59
C LYS A 33 -32.30 -9.66 19.79
N ASP A 34 -31.86 -10.11 20.96
CA ASP A 34 -32.64 -10.07 22.20
C ASP A 34 -32.90 -8.64 22.72
N TYR A 35 -32.10 -7.65 22.30
CA TYR A 35 -32.29 -6.24 22.62
C TYR A 35 -33.09 -5.50 21.55
N GLY A 36 -33.12 -6.02 20.32
CA GLY A 36 -33.71 -5.36 19.16
C GLY A 36 -33.01 -5.83 17.89
N VAL A 37 -31.96 -5.12 17.47
CA VAL A 37 -31.14 -5.49 16.29
C VAL A 37 -29.87 -6.24 16.69
N SER A 38 -29.41 -7.17 15.85
CA SER A 38 -28.15 -7.89 16.08
C SER A 38 -26.90 -7.14 15.64
N LYS A 39 -27.07 -6.06 14.86
CA LYS A 39 -26.03 -5.20 14.31
C LYS A 39 -26.68 -3.89 13.84
N ILE A 40 -25.87 -2.85 13.65
CA ILE A 40 -26.27 -1.65 12.90
C ILE A 40 -25.60 -1.65 11.53
N ASP A 41 -26.31 -1.10 10.55
CA ASP A 41 -25.79 -0.79 9.21
C ASP A 41 -25.72 0.74 9.08
N TYR A 42 -24.63 1.32 9.60
CA TYR A 42 -24.40 2.75 9.64
C TYR A 42 -22.89 3.07 9.63
N PRO A 43 -22.42 4.02 8.80
CA PRO A 43 -21.02 4.43 8.74
C PRO A 43 -20.62 5.18 10.03
N LEU A 44 -20.24 4.43 11.06
CA LEU A 44 -19.73 4.99 12.32
C LEU A 44 -18.51 5.87 12.08
N PHE A 45 -17.66 5.48 11.12
CA PHE A 45 -16.47 6.23 10.70
C PHE A 45 -16.63 6.56 9.20
N PRO A 46 -16.80 7.84 8.83
CA PRO A 46 -17.14 8.24 7.45
C PRO A 46 -16.13 7.77 6.38
N ASP A 47 -14.85 7.75 6.71
CA ASP A 47 -13.76 7.42 5.79
C ASP A 47 -13.32 5.95 5.87
N PHE A 48 -14.09 5.11 6.56
CA PHE A 48 -13.80 3.68 6.73
C PHE A 48 -14.82 2.85 5.94
N PRO A 49 -14.39 1.88 5.11
CA PRO A 49 -15.29 1.12 4.26
C PRO A 49 -16.28 0.23 5.02
N VAL A 50 -15.97 -0.17 6.26
CA VAL A 50 -16.86 -1.00 7.08
C VAL A 50 -17.99 -0.15 7.65
N THR A 51 -19.22 -0.50 7.28
CA THR A 51 -20.44 0.20 7.72
C THR A 51 -21.32 -0.64 8.65
N THR A 52 -21.00 -1.91 8.85
CA THR A 52 -21.78 -2.82 9.69
C THR A 52 -21.05 -3.12 11.00
N PHE A 53 -21.73 -2.91 12.14
CA PHE A 53 -21.13 -3.11 13.46
C PHE A 53 -22.06 -3.85 14.42
N LYS A 54 -21.53 -4.92 15.06
CA LYS A 54 -22.20 -5.58 16.20
C LYS A 54 -21.94 -4.87 17.52
N SER A 55 -20.85 -4.12 17.61
CA SER A 55 -20.51 -3.34 18.80
C SER A 55 -19.48 -2.26 18.49
N PHE A 56 -19.49 -1.21 19.29
CA PHE A 56 -18.46 -0.17 19.31
C PHE A 56 -18.24 0.31 20.74
N VAL A 57 -17.22 1.12 20.96
CA VAL A 57 -16.89 1.67 22.28
C VAL A 57 -16.99 3.18 22.26
N LEU A 58 -17.64 3.76 23.27
CA LEU A 58 -17.55 5.16 23.64
C LEU A 58 -16.45 5.29 24.69
N ARG A 59 -15.25 5.68 24.26
CA ARG A 59 -14.06 5.78 25.11
C ARG A 59 -13.91 7.19 25.68
N ASN A 60 -13.66 7.29 26.98
CA ASN A 60 -13.46 8.56 27.70
C ASN A 60 -12.02 9.12 27.55
N SER A 61 -11.27 8.73 26.52
CA SER A 61 -9.84 9.06 26.34
C SER A 61 -8.85 8.53 27.39
N GLY A 62 -9.26 7.65 28.31
CA GLY A 62 -8.33 6.95 29.22
C GLY A 62 -7.50 7.89 30.11
N ASN A 63 -6.20 7.67 30.17
CA ASN A 63 -5.24 8.50 30.91
C ASN A 63 -5.19 9.95 30.39
N ASP A 64 -5.55 10.17 29.11
CA ASP A 64 -5.57 11.50 28.50
C ASP A 64 -6.88 12.28 28.78
N PHE A 65 -7.86 11.67 29.48
CA PHE A 65 -9.14 12.29 29.85
C PHE A 65 -9.03 13.73 30.41
N PRO A 66 -8.15 14.02 31.39
CA PRO A 66 -8.08 15.37 31.96
C PRO A 66 -7.27 16.36 31.09
N TYR A 67 -6.71 15.92 29.96
CA TYR A 67 -5.77 16.70 29.14
C TYR A 67 -6.35 17.05 27.76
N THR A 68 -5.93 16.36 26.70
CA THR A 68 -6.19 16.77 25.31
C THR A 68 -7.37 16.06 24.67
N HIS A 69 -7.76 14.89 25.19
CA HIS A 69 -8.81 14.03 24.69
C HIS A 69 -8.58 13.42 23.28
N ILE A 70 -7.41 13.69 22.68
CA ILE A 70 -7.06 13.32 21.29
C ILE A 70 -5.77 12.50 21.20
N ARG A 71 -5.02 12.31 22.28
CA ARG A 71 -3.68 11.72 22.25
C ARG A 71 -3.60 10.35 21.58
N ASP A 72 -4.47 9.45 22.00
CA ASP A 72 -4.61 8.12 21.38
C ASP A 72 -5.07 8.24 19.92
N ALA A 73 -5.99 9.16 19.60
CA ALA A 73 -6.44 9.38 18.22
C ALA A 73 -5.31 9.86 17.30
N VAL A 74 -4.46 10.78 17.77
CA VAL A 74 -3.28 11.23 17.01
C VAL A 74 -2.40 10.03 16.65
N MET A 75 -2.02 9.20 17.61
CA MET A 75 -1.13 8.05 17.33
C MET A 75 -1.78 6.99 16.43
N GLN A 76 -3.10 6.82 16.47
CA GLN A 76 -3.79 5.95 15.51
C GLN A 76 -3.77 6.56 14.09
N GLU A 77 -4.00 7.86 13.96
CA GLU A 77 -4.02 8.58 12.68
C GLU A 77 -2.64 8.61 12.00
N LEU A 78 -1.55 8.61 12.77
CA LEU A 78 -0.20 8.69 12.21
C LEU A 78 0.16 7.53 11.28
N VAL A 79 -0.47 6.37 11.46
CA VAL A 79 -0.15 5.12 10.75
C VAL A 79 -1.34 4.58 9.94
N LYS A 80 -2.40 5.37 9.80
CA LYS A 80 -3.65 4.97 9.13
C LYS A 80 -3.46 4.54 7.66
N ASP A 81 -2.43 5.08 7.03
CA ASP A 81 -2.00 4.86 5.64
C ASP A 81 -0.99 3.71 5.49
N LEU A 82 -0.69 2.97 6.56
CA LEU A 82 0.25 1.85 6.56
C LEU A 82 -0.47 0.51 6.82
N ASP A 83 0.18 -0.59 6.45
CA ASP A 83 -0.32 -1.95 6.75
C ASP A 83 -0.08 -2.31 8.23
N ILE A 84 -0.92 -1.79 9.11
CA ILE A 84 -0.89 -2.03 10.56
C ILE A 84 -2.30 -2.01 11.13
N ASP A 85 -2.57 -2.87 12.11
CA ASP A 85 -3.88 -2.89 12.77
C ASP A 85 -3.99 -1.73 13.77
N TYR A 86 -4.69 -0.68 13.35
CA TYR A 86 -5.01 0.51 14.15
C TYR A 86 -6.51 0.56 14.52
N ASN A 87 -6.89 1.42 15.47
CA ASN A 87 -8.27 1.59 15.90
C ASN A 87 -8.86 2.93 15.43
N GLU A 88 -9.96 2.87 14.68
CA GLU A 88 -10.65 4.05 14.15
C GLU A 88 -11.10 5.03 15.23
N TYR A 89 -11.27 6.29 14.82
CA TYR A 89 -11.58 7.41 15.70
C TYR A 89 -12.75 8.24 15.18
N ARG A 90 -13.71 8.55 16.05
CA ARG A 90 -14.63 9.67 15.82
C ARG A 90 -15.05 10.33 17.13
N PRO A 91 -14.87 11.64 17.33
CA PRO A 91 -15.36 12.31 18.54
C PRO A 91 -16.89 12.47 18.49
N ALA A 92 -17.53 12.36 19.64
CA ALA A 92 -18.97 12.54 19.79
C ALA A 92 -19.33 13.26 21.09
N ALA A 93 -20.23 14.23 21.01
CA ALA A 93 -20.89 14.81 22.17
C ALA A 93 -21.99 13.85 22.65
N ALA A 94 -21.83 13.27 23.84
CA ALA A 94 -22.80 12.31 24.37
C ALA A 94 -23.82 12.99 25.30
N PHE A 95 -25.04 12.47 25.25
CA PHE A 95 -26.12 12.81 26.16
C PHE A 95 -26.67 11.51 26.76
N ILE A 96 -26.78 11.43 28.09
CA ILE A 96 -27.32 10.27 28.81
C ILE A 96 -28.50 10.76 29.63
N ASN A 97 -29.68 10.17 29.42
CA ASN A 97 -30.94 10.61 30.02
C ASN A 97 -31.25 12.11 29.78
N GLY A 98 -30.90 12.63 28.61
CA GLY A 98 -31.07 14.04 28.23
C GLY A 98 -29.97 14.98 28.73
N GLU A 99 -29.09 14.52 29.63
CA GLU A 99 -28.03 15.33 30.22
C GLU A 99 -26.73 15.22 29.43
N TYR A 100 -26.07 16.36 29.18
CA TYR A 100 -24.76 16.38 28.52
C TYR A 100 -23.72 15.64 29.37
N TRP A 101 -23.03 14.69 28.74
CA TRP A 101 -22.08 13.81 29.39
C TRP A 101 -20.63 14.01 28.93
N GLY A 102 -20.36 15.05 28.14
CA GLY A 102 -19.04 15.32 27.60
C GLY A 102 -18.77 14.64 26.25
N ILE A 103 -17.58 14.92 25.73
CA ILE A 103 -17.00 14.20 24.59
C ILE A 103 -16.74 12.73 24.98
N TYR A 104 -17.06 11.81 24.07
CA TYR A 104 -16.48 10.47 23.99
C TYR A 104 -15.81 10.28 22.63
N ASN A 105 -14.83 9.40 22.60
CA ASN A 105 -14.21 8.92 21.37
C ASN A 105 -14.94 7.63 20.97
N ILE A 106 -15.72 7.65 19.89
CA ILE A 106 -16.23 6.43 19.26
C ILE A 106 -15.03 5.66 18.71
N ARG A 107 -14.94 4.38 19.06
CA ARG A 107 -13.86 3.46 18.71
C ARG A 107 -14.43 2.13 18.24
N GLU A 108 -13.70 1.44 17.37
CA GLU A 108 -13.96 0.03 17.12
C GLU A 108 -13.76 -0.75 18.42
N LYS A 109 -14.55 -1.80 18.61
CA LYS A 109 -14.33 -2.74 19.70
C LYS A 109 -13.39 -3.84 19.20
N ILE A 110 -12.17 -3.85 19.71
CA ILE A 110 -11.15 -4.85 19.36
C ILE A 110 -11.54 -6.22 19.94
N ASN A 111 -12.06 -7.08 19.08
CA ASN A 111 -12.45 -8.47 19.32
C ASN A 111 -12.39 -9.26 18.00
N GLU A 112 -12.90 -10.49 17.97
CA GLU A 112 -12.94 -11.35 16.78
C GLU A 112 -13.64 -10.70 15.57
N HIS A 113 -14.67 -9.89 15.81
CA HIS A 113 -15.37 -9.18 14.73
C HIS A 113 -14.59 -7.98 14.19
N TYR A 114 -13.72 -7.34 14.97
CA TYR A 114 -12.79 -6.32 14.46
C TYR A 114 -11.85 -6.94 13.42
N VAL A 115 -11.28 -8.10 13.75
CA VAL A 115 -10.37 -8.83 12.86
C VAL A 115 -11.09 -9.24 11.58
N ALA A 116 -12.25 -9.89 11.70
CA ALA A 116 -13.05 -10.30 10.56
C ALA A 116 -13.44 -9.13 9.64
N ASN A 117 -13.80 -7.99 10.21
CA ASN A 117 -14.19 -6.80 9.46
C ASN A 117 -13.03 -6.17 8.67
N ARG A 118 -11.79 -6.30 9.14
CA ARG A 118 -10.61 -5.69 8.51
C ARG A 118 -9.89 -6.62 7.53
N HIS A 119 -9.85 -7.90 7.87
CA HIS A 119 -9.03 -8.89 7.17
C HIS A 119 -9.85 -9.90 6.37
N GLY A 120 -11.18 -9.86 6.46
CA GLY A 120 -12.06 -10.77 5.72
C GLY A 120 -11.98 -12.22 6.19
N VAL A 121 -11.45 -12.48 7.39
CA VAL A 121 -11.35 -13.82 7.98
C VAL A 121 -12.63 -14.23 8.69
N ASP A 122 -12.83 -15.54 8.87
CA ASP A 122 -13.92 -16.06 9.69
C ASP A 122 -13.66 -15.74 11.18
N PRO A 123 -14.54 -14.97 11.87
CA PRO A 123 -14.36 -14.62 13.28
C PRO A 123 -14.30 -15.83 14.21
N ASP A 124 -14.88 -16.98 13.84
CA ASP A 124 -14.83 -18.20 14.64
C ASP A 124 -13.49 -18.97 14.44
N ASN A 125 -12.72 -18.61 13.40
CA ASN A 125 -11.48 -19.28 13.00
C ASN A 125 -10.22 -18.42 13.22
N ILE A 126 -10.16 -17.70 14.34
CA ILE A 126 -8.96 -16.95 14.74
C ILE A 126 -8.47 -17.35 16.14
N ASP A 127 -7.17 -17.22 16.36
CA ASP A 127 -6.57 -17.12 17.70
C ASP A 127 -6.36 -15.64 18.01
N MET A 128 -6.75 -15.19 19.20
CA MET A 128 -6.54 -13.82 19.66
C MET A 128 -6.11 -13.82 21.12
N LEU A 129 -4.98 -13.17 21.38
CA LEU A 129 -4.31 -13.15 22.67
C LEU A 129 -4.06 -11.71 23.14
N GLU A 130 -3.90 -11.54 24.44
CA GLU A 130 -3.45 -10.27 25.05
C GLU A 130 -2.45 -10.51 26.19
N ASN A 131 -1.66 -9.48 26.49
CA ASN A 131 -0.67 -9.49 27.58
C ASN A 131 0.22 -10.76 27.52
N ASN A 132 0.32 -11.49 28.64
CA ASN A 132 1.12 -12.72 28.75
C ASN A 132 0.35 -13.95 28.24
N MET A 133 0.00 -13.96 26.95
CA MET A 133 -0.73 -15.06 26.27
C MET A 133 -2.11 -15.36 26.86
N ASN A 134 -2.78 -14.37 27.44
CA ASN A 134 -4.16 -14.53 27.90
C ASN A 134 -5.07 -14.69 26.67
N VAL A 135 -5.85 -15.76 26.64
CA VAL A 135 -6.72 -16.07 25.50
C VAL A 135 -7.97 -15.20 25.53
N LEU A 136 -8.16 -14.40 24.48
CA LEU A 136 -9.40 -13.67 24.21
C LEU A 136 -10.32 -14.46 23.28
N HIS A 137 -9.75 -15.18 22.32
CA HIS A 137 -10.46 -16.02 21.36
C HIS A 137 -9.55 -17.16 20.87
N GLY A 138 -10.11 -18.32 20.52
CA GLY A 138 -9.33 -19.48 20.04
C GLY A 138 -8.47 -20.11 21.14
N ASP A 139 -7.19 -20.35 20.85
CA ASP A 139 -6.22 -20.89 21.81
C ASP A 139 -4.84 -20.21 21.72
N SER A 140 -3.88 -20.62 22.56
CA SER A 140 -2.52 -20.05 22.60
C SER A 140 -1.43 -20.99 22.07
N LEU A 141 -1.78 -22.16 21.54
CA LEU A 141 -0.80 -23.22 21.23
C LEU A 141 0.18 -22.81 20.13
N SER A 142 -0.30 -22.06 19.13
CA SER A 142 0.56 -21.55 18.06
C SER A 142 1.59 -20.53 18.57
N TYR A 143 1.15 -19.58 19.41
CA TYR A 143 2.06 -18.58 19.97
C TYR A 143 3.03 -19.17 20.98
N GLN A 144 2.60 -20.14 21.80
CA GLN A 144 3.49 -20.85 22.71
C GLN A 144 4.64 -21.53 21.96
N ARG A 145 4.34 -22.23 20.84
CA ARG A 145 5.37 -22.84 19.99
C ARG A 145 6.35 -21.81 19.40
N LEU A 146 5.86 -20.64 19.02
CA LEU A 146 6.70 -19.53 18.56
C LEU A 146 7.66 -19.07 19.67
N ILE A 147 7.16 -18.81 20.88
CA ILE A 147 7.99 -18.39 22.01
C ILE A 147 8.99 -19.49 22.42
N ASP A 148 8.57 -20.75 22.42
CA ASP A 148 9.43 -21.89 22.72
C ASP A 148 10.56 -22.02 21.69
N TYR A 149 10.23 -21.90 20.39
CA TYR A 149 11.22 -21.90 19.32
C TYR A 149 12.24 -20.78 19.52
N MET A 150 11.78 -19.55 19.75
CA MET A 150 12.64 -18.38 19.94
C MET A 150 13.53 -18.48 21.18
N SER A 151 13.07 -19.20 22.20
CA SER A 151 13.79 -19.37 23.46
C SER A 151 14.84 -20.50 23.42
N THR A 152 14.70 -21.45 22.50
CA THR A 152 15.51 -22.68 22.47
C THR A 152 16.42 -22.80 21.25
N ASN A 153 16.27 -21.92 20.25
CA ASN A 153 17.08 -21.91 19.04
C ASN A 153 17.98 -20.68 18.95
N ASP A 154 19.00 -20.78 18.09
CA ASP A 154 19.83 -19.64 17.71
C ASP A 154 19.09 -18.78 16.67
N MET A 155 18.67 -17.59 17.13
CA MET A 155 17.88 -16.66 16.34
C MET A 155 18.69 -15.88 15.32
N ALA A 156 20.03 -15.95 15.35
CA ALA A 156 20.89 -15.28 14.38
C ALA A 156 20.91 -15.94 12.99
N THR A 157 20.26 -17.11 12.83
CA THR A 157 20.35 -17.96 11.64
C THR A 157 19.29 -17.67 10.57
N ASP A 158 19.58 -18.00 9.31
CA ASP A 158 18.62 -17.92 8.19
C ASP A 158 17.42 -18.86 8.38
N ALA A 159 17.63 -20.01 9.04
CA ALA A 159 16.56 -20.93 9.39
C ALA A 159 15.58 -20.30 10.41
N ALA A 160 16.09 -19.57 11.40
CA ALA A 160 15.26 -18.81 12.32
C ALA A 160 14.50 -17.68 11.62
N TYR A 161 15.15 -16.96 10.69
CA TYR A 161 14.48 -15.96 9.86
C TYR A 161 13.32 -16.59 9.06
N THR A 162 13.58 -17.68 8.34
CA THR A 162 12.59 -18.39 7.51
C THR A 162 11.42 -18.89 8.34
N TYR A 163 11.69 -19.46 9.52
CA TYR A 163 10.64 -19.88 10.44
C TYR A 163 9.81 -18.70 10.93
N LEU A 164 10.44 -17.63 11.42
CA LEU A 164 9.73 -16.43 11.87
C LEU A 164 8.86 -15.84 10.77
N ASP A 165 9.39 -15.69 9.56
CA ASP A 165 8.66 -15.16 8.42
C ASP A 165 7.45 -16.03 8.05
N SER A 166 7.50 -17.34 8.31
CA SER A 166 6.37 -18.24 8.06
C SER A 166 5.23 -18.14 9.08
N VAL A 167 5.48 -17.64 10.30
CA VAL A 167 4.49 -17.63 11.40
C VAL A 167 4.19 -16.24 11.96
N VAL A 168 4.99 -15.23 11.63
CA VAL A 168 4.86 -13.84 12.02
C VAL A 168 4.82 -13.00 10.75
N ASP A 169 3.88 -12.07 10.68
CA ASP A 169 3.93 -11.04 9.66
C ASP A 169 5.06 -10.08 10.03
N LEU A 170 6.26 -10.34 9.52
CA LEU A 170 7.45 -9.60 9.94
C LEU A 170 7.40 -8.13 9.52
N ASP A 171 6.76 -7.80 8.40
CA ASP A 171 6.60 -6.40 7.97
C ASP A 171 5.71 -5.63 8.96
N GLU A 172 4.52 -6.14 9.26
CA GLU A 172 3.61 -5.51 10.24
C GLU A 172 4.23 -5.46 11.63
N CYS A 173 4.85 -6.56 12.08
CA CYS A 173 5.45 -6.66 13.40
C CYS A 173 6.57 -5.63 13.62
N ILE A 174 7.46 -5.47 12.63
CA ILE A 174 8.56 -4.51 12.69
C ILE A 174 8.00 -3.08 12.68
N LEU A 175 7.01 -2.81 11.82
CA LEU A 175 6.30 -1.53 11.77
C LEU A 175 5.63 -1.20 13.12
N TYR A 176 4.93 -2.16 13.72
CA TYR A 176 4.26 -2.01 15.02
C TYR A 176 5.25 -1.64 16.13
N PHE A 177 6.40 -2.32 16.22
CA PHE A 177 7.42 -1.99 17.21
C PHE A 177 8.08 -0.63 16.92
N ALA A 178 8.33 -0.29 15.66
CA ALA A 178 8.88 1.01 15.30
C ALA A 178 7.91 2.16 15.68
N ALA A 179 6.61 1.95 15.50
CA ALA A 179 5.58 2.88 15.94
C ALA A 179 5.56 3.04 17.48
N GLN A 180 5.55 1.94 18.24
CA GLN A 180 5.61 1.98 19.70
C GLN A 180 6.88 2.68 20.21
N ALA A 181 8.03 2.45 19.57
CA ALA A 181 9.28 3.14 19.89
C ALA A 181 9.16 4.67 19.72
N TYR A 182 8.52 5.13 18.64
CA TYR A 182 8.29 6.56 18.44
C TYR A 182 7.28 7.12 19.46
N TYR A 183 6.17 6.41 19.68
CA TYR A 183 5.08 6.83 20.58
C TYR A 183 5.49 6.90 22.03
N ASP A 184 6.51 6.15 22.43
CA ASP A 184 6.99 6.12 23.79
C ASP A 184 5.87 5.70 24.76
N ASN A 185 5.17 4.61 24.40
CA ASN A 185 4.01 4.15 25.15
C ASN A 185 4.43 3.49 26.47
N MET A 186 4.21 4.20 27.58
CA MET A 186 4.70 3.79 28.90
C MET A 186 3.95 2.61 29.52
N ASP A 187 2.86 2.15 28.90
CA ASP A 187 1.98 1.08 29.37
C ASP A 187 1.97 -0.10 28.38
N TRP A 188 3.08 -0.31 27.68
CA TRP A 188 3.38 -1.40 26.74
C TRP A 188 4.85 -1.83 26.99
N PRO A 189 5.31 -3.07 26.72
CA PRO A 189 4.61 -4.24 26.16
C PRO A 189 3.95 -5.19 27.16
N GLY A 190 4.15 -5.01 28.47
CA GLY A 190 3.58 -5.88 29.52
C GLY A 190 2.06 -5.73 29.67
N THR A 191 1.53 -4.63 29.12
CA THR A 191 0.14 -4.22 29.05
C THR A 191 -0.14 -3.62 27.67
N ASN A 192 -1.40 -3.33 27.36
CA ASN A 192 -1.83 -2.75 26.07
C ASN A 192 -1.26 -3.44 24.82
N ILE A 193 -1.14 -4.76 24.87
CA ILE A 193 -0.70 -5.61 23.76
C ILE A 193 -1.77 -6.66 23.43
N LYS A 194 -2.09 -6.76 22.15
CA LYS A 194 -3.05 -7.70 21.57
C LYS A 194 -2.50 -8.15 20.24
N PHE A 195 -2.65 -9.43 19.97
CA PHE A 195 -2.14 -10.04 18.77
C PHE A 195 -3.06 -11.19 18.38
N TRP A 196 -3.13 -11.45 17.08
CA TRP A 196 -4.05 -12.40 16.51
C TRP A 196 -3.43 -13.12 15.34
N ARG A 197 -4.00 -14.27 14.97
CA ARG A 197 -3.74 -14.95 13.70
C ARG A 197 -5.00 -15.66 13.23
N GLU A 198 -5.12 -15.82 11.93
CA GLU A 198 -6.06 -16.79 11.37
C GLU A 198 -5.60 -18.22 11.69
N ARG A 199 -6.55 -19.11 12.01
CA ARG A 199 -6.27 -20.54 12.22
C ARG A 199 -6.25 -21.27 10.87
N SER A 200 -5.24 -20.94 10.07
CA SER A 200 -4.92 -21.55 8.79
C SER A 200 -3.45 -21.99 8.77
N GLU A 201 -3.06 -22.79 7.77
CA GLU A 201 -1.66 -23.22 7.59
C GLU A 201 -0.73 -22.03 7.26
N THR A 202 -1.26 -21.01 6.60
CA THR A 202 -0.54 -19.79 6.20
C THR A 202 -0.78 -18.61 7.14
N GLY A 203 -1.60 -18.79 8.19
CA GLY A 203 -2.01 -17.72 9.09
C GLY A 203 -0.88 -17.26 10.01
N LYS A 204 -0.41 -16.02 9.80
CA LYS A 204 0.66 -15.37 10.55
C LYS A 204 0.14 -14.53 11.72
N TRP A 205 0.94 -14.39 12.78
CA TRP A 205 0.67 -13.49 13.90
C TRP A 205 0.85 -12.02 13.48
N ARG A 206 -0.12 -11.19 13.87
CA ARG A 206 -0.15 -9.72 13.69
C ARG A 206 -0.52 -9.03 15.00
N TRP A 207 -0.10 -7.78 15.21
CA TRP A 207 -0.31 -6.99 16.43
C TRP A 207 -1.30 -5.85 16.21
N ILE A 208 -2.06 -5.51 17.25
CA ILE A 208 -3.07 -4.44 17.18
C ILE A 208 -2.63 -3.28 18.08
N LEU A 209 -2.55 -2.08 17.51
CA LEU A 209 -2.29 -0.85 18.26
C LEU A 209 -3.53 -0.42 19.06
N PHE A 210 -3.43 -0.42 20.39
CA PHE A 210 -4.47 0.13 21.26
C PHE A 210 -3.91 0.64 22.58
N GLY A 211 -4.70 1.46 23.29
CA GLY A 211 -4.32 1.96 24.60
C GLY A 211 -3.09 2.87 24.55
N LEU A 212 -3.02 3.75 23.55
CA LEU A 212 -1.81 4.55 23.27
C LEU A 212 -1.74 5.83 24.10
N ASP A 213 -2.80 6.18 24.83
CA ASP A 213 -2.92 7.42 25.59
C ASP A 213 -1.83 7.61 26.65
N PHE A 214 -1.16 6.56 27.14
CA PHE A 214 0.03 6.71 27.98
C PHE A 214 1.35 6.85 27.17
N GLY A 215 1.27 7.41 25.97
CA GLY A 215 2.40 7.81 25.14
C GLY A 215 2.49 9.32 24.90
N PHE A 216 3.36 9.73 23.98
CA PHE A 216 3.52 11.12 23.53
C PHE A 216 3.85 12.11 24.66
N GLY A 217 4.60 11.65 25.67
CA GLY A 217 4.99 12.45 26.82
C GLY A 217 3.84 12.78 27.78
N LEU A 218 2.88 11.87 28.02
CA LEU A 218 1.89 12.07 29.07
C LEU A 218 2.55 12.11 30.48
N TYR A 219 1.91 12.78 31.45
CA TYR A 219 2.39 12.95 32.83
C TYR A 219 3.77 13.63 32.94
N ALA A 220 4.74 13.01 33.62
CA ALA A 220 6.09 13.54 33.82
C ALA A 220 7.08 13.10 32.73
N HIS A 221 6.63 12.34 31.72
CA HIS A 221 7.48 11.83 30.65
C HIS A 221 7.66 12.85 29.53
N GLY A 222 8.64 12.61 28.64
CA GLY A 222 8.99 13.53 27.58
C GLY A 222 9.72 12.86 26.41
N PRO A 223 10.08 13.62 25.37
CA PRO A 223 10.62 13.08 24.13
C PRO A 223 11.98 12.39 24.29
N SER A 224 12.69 12.60 25.40
CA SER A 224 14.02 12.05 25.68
C SER A 224 14.02 10.66 26.32
N GLU A 225 12.88 10.05 26.59
CA GLU A 225 12.82 8.71 27.21
C GLU A 225 13.36 7.65 26.23
N ASP A 226 14.27 6.80 26.70
CA ASP A 226 14.89 5.77 25.86
C ASP A 226 14.00 4.54 25.74
N HIS A 227 13.02 4.63 24.84
CA HIS A 227 12.09 3.55 24.58
C HIS A 227 12.72 2.35 23.86
N ILE A 228 13.88 2.54 23.20
CA ILE A 228 14.63 1.46 22.57
C ILE A 228 15.23 0.58 23.67
N GLN A 229 15.96 1.18 24.61
CA GLN A 229 16.52 0.46 25.76
C GLN A 229 15.41 -0.21 26.59
N PHE A 230 14.28 0.46 26.76
CA PHE A 230 13.12 -0.07 27.49
C PHE A 230 12.50 -1.30 26.81
N MET A 231 12.26 -1.24 25.49
CA MET A 231 11.65 -2.30 24.68
C MET A 231 12.49 -3.58 24.64
N PHE A 232 13.81 -3.43 24.63
CA PHE A 232 14.74 -4.56 24.56
C PHE A 232 15.42 -4.89 25.90
N SER A 233 14.87 -4.42 27.02
CA SER A 233 15.46 -4.67 28.34
C SER A 233 15.28 -6.14 28.76
N PRO A 234 16.34 -6.84 29.21
CA PRO A 234 16.24 -8.20 29.74
C PRO A 234 15.74 -8.24 31.19
N VAL A 235 15.66 -7.08 31.85
CA VAL A 235 15.23 -6.91 33.24
C VAL A 235 14.06 -5.94 33.30
N GLU A 236 13.19 -6.12 34.29
CA GLU A 236 12.11 -5.18 34.55
C GLU A 236 12.70 -3.83 34.99
N THR A 237 12.41 -2.77 34.24
CA THR A 237 12.73 -1.38 34.63
C THR A 237 11.47 -0.62 35.03
N ARG A 238 10.29 -1.08 34.59
CA ARG A 238 8.95 -0.63 35.00
C ARG A 238 7.98 -1.81 34.94
N TYR A 239 6.81 -1.65 35.57
CA TYR A 239 5.78 -2.70 35.61
C TYR A 239 5.33 -3.20 34.22
N SER A 240 5.50 -2.39 33.17
CA SER A 240 5.09 -2.67 31.80
C SER A 240 6.19 -3.29 30.93
N ASN A 241 7.37 -3.64 31.45
CA ASN A 241 8.40 -4.35 30.67
C ASN A 241 9.07 -5.51 31.41
N GLN A 242 8.28 -6.33 32.10
CA GLN A 242 8.82 -7.54 32.73
C GLN A 242 9.55 -8.42 31.68
N PRO A 243 10.53 -9.25 32.09
CA PRO A 243 11.37 -9.99 31.14
C PRO A 243 10.63 -10.86 30.11
N TRP A 244 9.42 -11.34 30.46
CA TRP A 244 8.56 -12.09 29.54
C TRP A 244 7.98 -11.19 28.43
N ALA A 245 7.66 -9.93 28.74
CA ALA A 245 6.98 -8.99 27.84
C ALA A 245 7.91 -8.44 26.76
N THR A 246 9.22 -8.42 27.02
CA THR A 246 10.26 -7.99 26.07
C THR A 246 10.97 -9.16 25.39
N LEU A 247 10.65 -10.41 25.77
CA LEU A 247 11.36 -11.60 25.28
C LEU A 247 11.29 -11.70 23.75
N PHE A 248 10.10 -11.51 23.19
CA PHE A 248 9.86 -11.60 21.75
C PHE A 248 10.71 -10.58 20.98
N GLN A 249 10.66 -9.31 21.39
CA GLN A 249 11.39 -8.20 20.78
C GLN A 249 12.90 -8.44 20.87
N ARG A 250 13.41 -8.84 22.05
CA ARG A 250 14.84 -9.16 22.24
C ARG A 250 15.29 -10.29 21.33
N LYS A 251 14.48 -11.34 21.19
CA LYS A 251 14.78 -12.50 20.34
C LYS A 251 14.70 -12.20 18.85
N LEU A 252 13.81 -11.32 18.41
CA LEU A 252 13.75 -10.90 17.00
C LEU A 252 15.03 -10.21 16.54
N ILE A 253 15.57 -9.27 17.34
CA ILE A 253 16.74 -8.47 16.95
C ILE A 253 18.08 -9.22 17.08
N GLU A 254 18.07 -10.45 17.61
CA GLU A 254 19.24 -11.36 17.51
C GLU A 254 19.52 -11.69 16.04
N ASN A 255 18.50 -11.71 15.18
CA ASN A 255 18.67 -11.87 13.74
C ASN A 255 19.16 -10.57 13.08
N PRO A 256 20.31 -10.58 12.36
CA PRO A 256 20.88 -9.37 11.78
C PRO A 256 20.00 -8.74 10.68
N ILE A 257 19.26 -9.54 9.91
CA ILE A 257 18.36 -9.04 8.85
C ILE A 257 17.18 -8.29 9.50
N ILE A 258 16.52 -8.91 10.48
CA ILE A 258 15.38 -8.29 11.19
C ILE A 258 15.82 -7.03 11.94
N LYS A 259 17.00 -7.07 12.58
CA LYS A 259 17.57 -5.91 13.26
C LYS A 259 17.79 -4.73 12.30
N ASN A 260 18.38 -4.97 11.13
CA ASN A 260 18.60 -3.91 10.14
C ASN A 260 17.26 -3.38 9.60
N ARG A 261 16.30 -4.28 9.30
CA ARG A 261 14.93 -3.90 8.89
C ARG A 261 14.26 -3.02 9.95
N PHE A 262 14.38 -3.33 11.24
CA PHE A 262 13.82 -2.50 12.31
C PHE A 262 14.46 -1.11 12.40
N VAL A 263 15.78 -1.03 12.31
CA VAL A 263 16.49 0.27 12.31
C VAL A 263 16.10 1.11 11.09
N ASN A 264 16.00 0.49 9.92
CA ASN A 264 15.56 1.15 8.70
C ASN A 264 14.08 1.55 8.75
N GLN A 265 13.20 0.72 9.32
CA GLN A 265 11.79 1.07 9.51
C GLN A 265 11.60 2.32 10.37
N ILE A 266 12.40 2.47 11.43
CA ILE A 266 12.40 3.72 12.22
C ILE A 266 12.85 4.89 11.35
N ALA A 267 13.93 4.73 10.57
CA ALA A 267 14.40 5.80 9.69
C ALA A 267 13.34 6.17 8.63
N ASP A 268 12.70 5.19 8.00
CA ASP A 268 11.64 5.36 7.02
C ASP A 268 10.51 6.20 7.60
N LEU A 269 9.96 5.79 8.75
CA LEU A 269 8.87 6.51 9.42
C LEU A 269 9.27 7.94 9.80
N LEU A 270 10.51 8.17 10.25
CA LEU A 270 11.00 9.52 10.56
C LEU A 270 11.14 10.42 9.32
N ASN A 271 11.34 9.83 8.13
CA ASN A 271 11.33 10.55 6.86
C ASN A 271 9.90 10.79 6.32
N THR A 272 8.92 9.97 6.71
CA THR A 272 7.53 10.00 6.23
C THR A 272 6.52 10.30 7.35
N ASN A 273 5.88 9.28 7.93
CA ASN A 273 4.72 9.35 8.80
C ASN A 273 4.96 10.16 10.09
N PHE A 274 6.18 10.08 10.63
CA PHE A 274 6.62 10.72 11.87
C PHE A 274 7.44 11.98 11.63
N LYS A 275 7.47 12.50 10.39
CA LYS A 275 8.02 13.82 10.09
C LYS A 275 7.27 14.86 10.92
N SER A 276 7.99 15.65 11.72
CA SER A 276 7.40 16.53 12.73
C SER A 276 6.31 17.47 12.19
N THR A 277 6.46 17.97 10.96
CA THR A 277 5.45 18.83 10.32
C THR A 277 4.12 18.10 10.08
N ARG A 278 4.15 16.84 9.62
CA ARG A 278 2.96 15.99 9.45
C ARG A 278 2.31 15.72 10.80
N VAL A 279 3.11 15.30 11.79
CA VAL A 279 2.62 14.96 13.14
C VAL A 279 1.96 16.16 13.81
N VAL A 280 2.61 17.34 13.80
CA VAL A 280 2.05 18.59 14.34
C VAL A 280 0.79 18.99 13.57
N GLY A 281 0.76 18.82 12.24
CA GLY A 281 -0.44 19.05 11.43
C GLY A 281 -1.63 18.20 11.87
N ILE A 282 -1.42 16.90 12.11
CA ILE A 282 -2.46 15.97 12.58
C ILE A 282 -2.93 16.35 13.99
N ILE A 283 -2.00 16.66 14.91
CA ILE A 283 -2.33 17.13 16.27
C ILE A 283 -3.25 18.34 16.22
N ASN A 284 -2.88 19.36 15.44
CA ASN A 284 -3.66 20.59 15.31
C ASN A 284 -5.02 20.35 14.65
N SER A 285 -5.06 19.49 13.62
CA SER A 285 -6.31 19.12 12.93
C SER A 285 -7.32 18.47 13.88
N LEU A 286 -6.89 17.45 14.64
CA LEU A 286 -7.76 16.76 15.59
C LEU A 286 -8.17 17.64 16.78
N ALA A 287 -7.26 18.47 17.30
CA ALA A 287 -7.59 19.44 18.35
C ALA A 287 -8.63 20.46 17.86
N ASN A 288 -8.47 20.98 16.64
CA ASN A 288 -9.42 21.91 16.04
C ASN A 288 -10.81 21.28 15.85
N HIS A 289 -10.87 19.99 15.48
CA HIS A 289 -12.12 19.26 15.30
C HIS A 289 -12.98 19.28 16.58
N ILE A 290 -12.37 19.11 17.75
CA ILE A 290 -13.11 19.08 19.03
C ILE A 290 -13.16 20.44 19.76
N SER A 291 -12.54 21.48 19.21
CA SER A 291 -12.34 22.78 19.87
C SER A 291 -13.63 23.43 20.39
N SER A 292 -14.73 23.32 19.63
CA SER A 292 -16.03 23.88 20.03
C SER A 292 -16.68 23.15 21.21
N GLU A 293 -16.24 21.93 21.51
CA GLU A 293 -16.89 21.04 22.47
C GLU A 293 -16.02 20.69 23.69
N ILE A 294 -14.68 20.79 23.57
CA ILE A 294 -13.75 20.48 24.65
C ILE A 294 -13.96 21.40 25.86
N THR A 295 -14.31 22.67 25.63
CA THR A 295 -14.65 23.61 26.71
C THR A 295 -15.86 23.14 27.53
N LYS A 296 -16.91 22.63 26.88
CA LYS A 296 -18.10 22.11 27.56
C LYS A 296 -17.78 20.82 28.31
N HIS A 297 -17.01 19.92 27.71
CA HIS A 297 -16.52 18.71 28.36
C HIS A 297 -15.76 19.05 29.65
N ARG A 298 -14.82 20.00 29.59
CA ARG A 298 -14.04 20.41 30.77
C ARG A 298 -14.91 21.02 31.87
N ASN A 299 -15.84 21.91 31.51
CA ASN A 299 -16.77 22.49 32.47
C ASN A 299 -17.63 21.42 33.16
N ARG A 300 -18.10 20.42 32.41
CA ARG A 300 -18.92 19.32 32.94
C ARG A 300 -18.19 18.47 33.98
N TRP A 301 -16.88 18.32 33.83
CA TRP A 301 -16.05 17.43 34.64
C TRP A 301 -15.08 18.16 35.60
N GLY A 302 -15.11 19.49 35.63
CA GLY A 302 -14.24 20.30 36.49
C GLY A 302 -12.75 20.19 36.14
N LEU A 303 -12.43 20.07 34.85
CA LEU A 303 -11.08 19.81 34.36
C LEU A 303 -10.32 21.10 34.02
N GLY A 304 -9.00 21.07 34.23
CA GLY A 304 -8.08 22.17 33.87
C GLY A 304 -7.74 22.24 32.38
N GLY A 305 -6.93 23.25 32.01
CA GLY A 305 -6.69 23.63 30.61
C GLY A 305 -5.37 23.16 29.99
N GLU A 306 -5.40 21.97 29.37
CA GLU A 306 -4.61 21.48 28.22
C GLU A 306 -3.06 21.36 28.26
N SER A 307 -2.55 20.36 27.54
CA SER A 307 -1.11 20.17 27.27
C SER A 307 -0.82 19.95 25.77
N LEU A 308 -1.55 20.61 24.86
CA LEU A 308 -1.33 20.49 23.41
C LEU A 308 0.12 20.85 23.05
N ASN A 309 0.64 21.91 23.66
CA ASN A 309 2.04 22.33 23.54
C ASN A 309 3.02 21.22 23.91
N LYS A 310 2.66 20.33 24.85
CA LYS A 310 3.50 19.20 25.21
C LYS A 310 3.54 18.14 24.11
N MET A 311 2.41 17.87 23.47
CA MET A 311 2.36 16.94 22.33
C MET A 311 3.09 17.49 21.12
N THR A 312 2.95 18.78 20.81
CA THR A 312 3.66 19.40 19.69
C THR A 312 5.16 19.52 19.97
N ALA A 313 5.57 19.84 21.20
CA ALA A 313 6.98 19.77 21.61
C ALA A 313 7.54 18.35 21.46
N PHE A 314 6.81 17.34 21.95
CA PHE A 314 7.20 15.93 21.76
C PHE A 314 7.38 15.59 20.28
N ALA A 315 6.44 15.95 19.41
CA ALA A 315 6.52 15.69 17.97
C ALA A 315 7.75 16.31 17.29
N ASN A 316 8.17 17.50 17.75
CA ASN A 316 9.32 18.22 17.21
C ASN A 316 10.66 17.66 17.72
N GLU A 317 10.72 17.25 18.99
CA GLU A 317 11.97 16.85 19.65
C GLU A 317 12.24 15.34 19.56
N ARG A 318 11.19 14.51 19.56
CA ARG A 318 11.28 13.04 19.60
C ARG A 318 12.16 12.45 18.49
N PRO A 319 12.10 12.90 17.22
CA PRO A 319 12.95 12.34 16.17
C PRO A 319 14.45 12.36 16.50
N ALA A 320 14.97 13.47 17.04
CA ALA A 320 16.40 13.59 17.34
C ALA A 320 16.84 12.67 18.49
N TYR A 321 16.01 12.55 19.54
CA TYR A 321 16.26 11.61 20.63
C TYR A 321 16.17 10.16 20.18
N LEU A 322 15.12 9.80 19.43
CA LEU A 322 14.96 8.43 18.94
C LEU A 322 16.12 7.99 18.05
N ARG A 323 16.59 8.85 17.15
CA ARG A 323 17.81 8.58 16.35
C ARG A 323 19.01 8.34 17.26
N THR A 324 19.20 9.16 18.29
CA THR A 324 20.30 8.98 19.25
C THR A 324 20.20 7.65 19.99
N HIS A 325 19.02 7.24 20.45
CA HIS A 325 18.80 5.95 21.10
C HIS A 325 19.11 4.78 20.16
N VAL A 326 18.63 4.82 18.91
CA VAL A 326 18.92 3.81 17.89
C VAL A 326 20.42 3.70 17.62
N ARG A 327 21.12 4.83 17.45
CA ARG A 327 22.58 4.84 17.26
C ARG A 327 23.33 4.18 18.40
N ASN A 328 22.96 4.54 19.63
CA ASN A 328 23.64 4.05 20.82
C ASN A 328 23.36 2.56 21.06
N TYR A 329 22.11 2.12 20.89
CA TYR A 329 21.72 0.74 21.17
C TYR A 329 22.24 -0.24 20.10
N PHE A 330 22.07 0.11 18.82
CA PHE A 330 22.40 -0.78 17.70
C PHE A 330 23.78 -0.54 17.10
N ASN A 331 24.55 0.42 17.60
CA ASN A 331 25.79 0.89 16.98
C ASN A 331 25.61 1.32 15.51
N ALA A 332 24.46 1.93 15.20
CA ALA A 332 24.03 2.25 13.84
C ALA A 332 24.88 3.34 13.14
N GLY A 333 25.83 3.95 13.84
CA GLY A 333 26.68 5.03 13.31
C GLY A 333 25.95 6.38 13.28
N LEU A 334 26.61 7.45 12.81
CA LEU A 334 25.98 8.77 12.68
C LEU A 334 24.87 8.79 11.63
N ASP A 335 24.19 9.93 11.50
CA ASP A 335 23.22 10.16 10.45
C ASP A 335 23.91 10.47 9.12
N GLY A 336 23.46 9.81 8.05
CA GLY A 336 23.84 10.05 6.67
C GLY A 336 22.64 10.56 5.86
N ALA A 337 22.88 11.52 4.95
CA ALA A 337 21.85 12.03 4.06
C ALA A 337 21.90 11.30 2.70
N ILE A 338 20.74 10.98 2.16
CA ILE A 338 20.57 10.47 0.80
C ILE A 338 19.62 11.37 0.01
N THR A 339 19.95 11.63 -1.25
CA THR A 339 19.06 12.24 -2.25
C THR A 339 18.90 11.28 -3.41
N LEU A 340 17.65 10.98 -3.75
CA LEU A 340 17.25 10.12 -4.85
C LEU A 340 16.68 10.97 -5.97
N ASN A 341 17.16 10.74 -7.19
CA ASN A 341 16.67 11.37 -8.42
C ASN A 341 16.28 10.28 -9.40
N SER A 342 15.51 10.65 -10.44
CA SER A 342 15.25 9.73 -11.54
C SER A 342 14.98 10.48 -12.85
N SER A 343 15.18 9.81 -13.98
CA SER A 343 14.49 10.18 -15.23
C SER A 343 13.01 9.81 -15.16
N SER A 344 12.21 10.25 -16.13
CA SER A 344 10.82 9.78 -16.24
C SER A 344 10.76 8.29 -16.59
N GLY A 345 9.66 7.63 -16.22
CA GLY A 345 9.39 6.24 -16.64
C GLY A 345 9.54 5.16 -15.56
N GLY A 346 9.68 5.54 -14.29
CA GLY A 346 9.70 4.56 -13.21
C GLY A 346 9.55 5.16 -11.82
N GLU A 347 9.57 4.26 -10.84
CA GLU A 347 9.52 4.56 -9.41
C GLU A 347 10.81 4.10 -8.73
N ILE A 348 11.11 4.69 -7.57
CA ILE A 348 12.18 4.22 -6.70
C ILE A 348 11.57 3.78 -5.38
N GLN A 349 11.86 2.55 -4.97
CA GLN A 349 11.60 2.08 -3.61
C GLN A 349 12.89 2.14 -2.79
N ILE A 350 12.83 2.74 -1.61
CA ILE A 350 13.90 2.73 -0.60
C ILE A 350 13.32 2.10 0.68
N ASN A 351 13.85 0.94 1.06
CA ASN A 351 13.30 0.09 2.11
C ASN A 351 11.78 -0.11 1.93
N THR A 352 10.95 0.46 2.82
CA THR A 352 9.48 0.38 2.75
C THR A 352 8.83 1.58 2.04
N ILE A 353 9.60 2.63 1.72
CA ILE A 353 9.08 3.84 1.08
C ILE A 353 9.11 3.66 -0.45
N LYS A 354 7.94 3.75 -1.09
CA LYS A 354 7.82 3.87 -2.55
C LYS A 354 7.68 5.35 -2.95
N LEU A 355 8.51 5.78 -3.90
CA LEU A 355 8.57 7.15 -4.39
C LEU A 355 8.16 7.15 -5.86
N ALA A 356 7.02 7.79 -6.16
CA ALA A 356 6.60 8.02 -7.53
C ALA A 356 7.40 9.18 -8.14
N GLU A 357 7.31 9.36 -9.45
CA GLU A 357 8.00 10.43 -10.19
C GLU A 357 7.73 11.82 -9.56
N LYS A 358 6.50 12.09 -9.13
CA LYS A 358 6.11 13.36 -8.47
C LYS A 358 6.79 13.61 -7.12
N ASP A 359 7.31 12.57 -6.48
CA ASP A 359 7.96 12.63 -5.17
C ASP A 359 9.47 12.87 -5.31
N LEU A 360 10.02 12.77 -6.54
CA LEU A 360 11.43 12.95 -6.86
C LEU A 360 11.72 14.38 -7.38
N PRO A 361 12.89 14.98 -7.04
CA PRO A 361 13.93 14.43 -6.18
C PRO A 361 13.49 14.35 -4.72
N TRP A 362 13.82 13.24 -4.07
CA TRP A 362 13.48 12.98 -2.67
C TRP A 362 14.75 12.93 -1.82
N SER A 363 14.71 13.49 -0.61
CA SER A 363 15.82 13.38 0.34
C SER A 363 15.37 12.81 1.68
N GLY A 364 16.21 11.95 2.25
CA GLY A 364 16.00 11.30 3.54
C GLY A 364 17.27 11.17 4.35
N THR A 365 17.11 10.82 5.63
CA THR A 365 18.23 10.57 6.55
C THR A 365 18.20 9.15 7.07
N TYR A 366 19.34 8.45 7.01
CA TYR A 366 19.55 7.06 7.44
C TYR A 366 20.80 6.95 8.32
N PHE A 367 21.11 5.74 8.80
CA PHE A 367 22.23 5.49 9.71
C PHE A 367 23.43 4.89 8.95
N VAL A 368 24.62 5.46 9.12
CA VAL A 368 25.79 5.15 8.27
C VAL A 368 26.44 3.78 8.49
N ASN A 369 25.99 2.97 9.46
CA ASN A 369 26.46 1.59 9.63
C ASN A 369 25.37 0.55 9.33
N VAL A 370 24.20 0.98 8.84
CA VAL A 370 23.08 0.08 8.52
C VAL A 370 22.82 0.17 7.01
N PRO A 371 22.97 -0.94 6.27
CA PRO A 371 22.66 -0.94 4.85
C PRO A 371 21.17 -0.70 4.63
N ILE A 372 20.85 0.11 3.62
CA ILE A 372 19.49 0.30 3.10
C ILE A 372 19.34 -0.47 1.80
N GLU A 373 18.12 -0.91 1.53
CA GLU A 373 17.76 -1.57 0.27
C GLU A 373 17.09 -0.55 -0.65
N ILE A 374 17.49 -0.49 -1.91
CA ILE A 374 16.93 0.38 -2.94
C ILE A 374 16.56 -0.44 -4.16
N LYS A 375 15.40 -0.17 -4.75
CA LYS A 375 14.90 -0.83 -5.95
C LYS A 375 14.37 0.17 -6.96
N ALA A 376 14.77 0.03 -8.21
CA ALA A 376 14.19 0.72 -9.36
C ALA A 376 13.05 -0.14 -9.92
N ILE A 377 11.89 0.48 -10.16
CA ILE A 377 10.69 -0.20 -10.64
C ILE A 377 10.24 0.53 -11.91
N PRO A 378 10.50 -0.02 -13.11
CA PRO A 378 10.03 0.58 -14.35
C PRO A 378 8.50 0.63 -14.42
N ASN A 379 7.97 1.72 -14.94
CA ASN A 379 6.55 1.80 -15.31
C ASN A 379 6.29 0.88 -16.51
N LYS A 380 5.02 0.52 -16.73
CA LYS A 380 4.62 -0.23 -17.93
C LYS A 380 5.10 0.49 -19.21
N GLY A 381 5.77 -0.22 -20.10
CA GLY A 381 6.33 0.32 -21.35
C GLY A 381 7.70 0.99 -21.21
N TYR A 382 8.32 0.90 -20.02
CA TYR A 382 9.67 1.37 -19.75
C TYR A 382 10.55 0.23 -19.23
N LYS A 383 11.86 0.38 -19.39
CA LYS A 383 12.88 -0.46 -18.79
C LYS A 383 13.80 0.38 -17.90
N PHE A 384 14.47 -0.29 -16.98
CA PHE A 384 15.52 0.29 -16.16
C PHE A 384 16.86 0.20 -16.92
N ASP A 385 17.58 1.32 -17.01
CA ASP A 385 18.85 1.40 -17.73
C ASP A 385 20.07 1.40 -16.79
N GLY A 386 19.87 1.62 -15.49
CA GLY A 386 20.97 1.61 -14.52
C GLY A 386 20.92 2.73 -13.48
N TRP A 387 21.74 2.56 -12.45
CA TRP A 387 21.98 3.52 -11.39
C TRP A 387 23.23 4.36 -11.69
N THR A 388 23.21 5.63 -11.32
CA THR A 388 24.39 6.52 -11.36
C THR A 388 24.53 7.36 -10.09
N GLY A 389 25.70 7.94 -9.87
CA GLY A 389 25.98 8.85 -8.75
C GLY A 389 26.88 8.19 -7.71
N ALA A 390 26.33 7.87 -6.54
CA ALA A 390 27.08 7.25 -5.44
C ALA A 390 27.53 5.82 -5.75
N VAL A 391 26.75 5.11 -6.57
CA VAL A 391 27.02 3.77 -7.10
C VAL A 391 26.62 3.76 -8.56
N GLU A 392 27.42 3.10 -9.40
CA GLU A 392 27.07 2.74 -10.78
C GLU A 392 26.76 1.25 -10.82
N SER A 393 25.58 0.87 -11.31
CA SER A 393 25.15 -0.54 -11.39
C SER A 393 23.97 -0.70 -12.34
N ASP A 394 23.93 -1.82 -13.06
CA ASP A 394 22.80 -2.21 -13.91
C ASP A 394 21.77 -3.06 -13.15
N ASP A 395 22.10 -3.51 -11.93
CA ASP A 395 21.17 -4.25 -11.07
C ASP A 395 20.04 -3.31 -10.60
N SER A 396 18.78 -3.71 -10.82
CA SER A 396 17.63 -2.91 -10.39
C SER A 396 17.51 -2.80 -8.88
N GLU A 397 18.16 -3.68 -8.12
CA GLU A 397 18.16 -3.71 -6.65
C GLU A 397 19.58 -3.50 -6.11
N LEU A 398 19.71 -2.66 -5.09
CA LEU A 398 20.98 -2.32 -4.45
C LEU A 398 20.84 -2.38 -2.94
N SER A 399 21.85 -2.96 -2.28
CA SER A 399 22.09 -2.78 -0.85
C SER A 399 23.25 -1.80 -0.67
N LEU A 400 23.02 -0.67 0.01
CA LEU A 400 24.03 0.39 0.13
C LEU A 400 24.11 0.97 1.53
N ILE A 401 25.31 1.38 1.93
CA ILE A 401 25.54 2.11 3.17
C ILE A 401 25.56 3.61 2.84
N VAL A 402 24.66 4.36 3.47
CA VAL A 402 24.57 5.81 3.28
C VAL A 402 25.80 6.47 3.93
N SER A 403 26.50 7.32 3.17
CA SER A 403 27.60 8.14 3.70
C SER A 403 27.09 9.47 4.27
N ARG A 404 27.98 10.42 4.60
CA ARG A 404 27.54 11.76 5.05
C ARG A 404 26.62 12.46 4.04
N THR A 405 26.91 12.29 2.73
CA THR A 405 26.08 12.78 1.64
C THR A 405 26.12 11.76 0.50
N THR A 406 24.96 11.20 0.15
CA THR A 406 24.78 10.19 -0.89
C THR A 406 23.81 10.73 -1.92
N ASN A 407 24.18 10.75 -3.20
CA ASN A 407 23.27 11.11 -4.29
C ASN A 407 23.19 9.91 -5.23
N LEU A 408 21.99 9.44 -5.54
CA LEU A 408 21.78 8.30 -6.43
C LEU A 408 20.67 8.65 -7.42
N SER A 409 20.83 8.24 -8.66
CA SER A 409 19.89 8.51 -9.75
C SER A 409 19.53 7.22 -10.47
N ALA A 410 18.24 6.92 -10.61
CA ALA A 410 17.74 5.84 -11.47
C ALA A 410 17.48 6.35 -12.89
N SER A 411 17.99 5.64 -13.89
CA SER A 411 17.69 5.91 -15.29
C SER A 411 16.70 4.88 -15.85
N PHE A 412 15.70 5.37 -16.56
CA PHE A 412 14.68 4.61 -17.27
C PHE A 412 14.55 5.13 -18.70
N SER A 413 14.28 4.21 -19.62
CA SER A 413 13.97 4.51 -21.03
C SER A 413 12.77 3.71 -21.48
N ILE A 414 12.17 4.10 -22.60
CA ILE A 414 11.07 3.35 -23.21
C ILE A 414 11.58 1.95 -23.56
N ASP A 415 10.81 0.93 -23.19
CA ASP A 415 11.12 -0.45 -23.55
C ASP A 415 10.65 -0.74 -24.98
N SER A 416 11.57 -0.53 -25.92
CA SER A 416 11.34 -0.78 -27.34
C SER A 416 11.19 -2.26 -27.70
N SER A 417 11.37 -3.22 -26.76
CA SER A 417 11.08 -4.63 -27.05
C SER A 417 9.59 -4.97 -27.07
N SER A 418 8.71 -4.02 -26.74
CA SER A 418 7.25 -4.12 -26.93
C SER A 418 6.75 -3.48 -28.23
N ALA A 419 7.64 -2.86 -29.02
CA ALA A 419 7.37 -2.50 -30.39
C ALA A 419 7.62 -3.76 -31.26
N ASN A 420 6.65 -4.11 -32.10
CA ASN A 420 6.64 -5.24 -33.05
C ASN A 420 6.09 -6.60 -32.57
N ASP A 421 5.39 -6.72 -31.43
CA ASP A 421 4.77 -8.02 -31.04
C ASP A 421 3.61 -8.44 -31.96
N ILE A 422 2.83 -7.45 -32.43
CA ILE A 422 1.86 -7.58 -33.51
C ILE A 422 2.38 -6.76 -34.69
N VAL A 423 2.52 -7.40 -35.86
CA VAL A 423 3.03 -6.76 -37.07
C VAL A 423 1.97 -6.67 -38.15
N ILE A 424 2.05 -5.64 -38.99
CA ILE A 424 1.34 -5.51 -40.27
C ILE A 424 2.01 -6.50 -41.23
N ASN A 425 1.35 -7.64 -41.48
CA ASN A 425 1.92 -8.78 -42.20
C ASN A 425 1.60 -8.76 -43.69
N GLU A 426 0.36 -8.44 -44.05
CA GLU A 426 -0.08 -8.43 -45.44
C GLU A 426 -1.08 -7.29 -45.68
N ILE A 427 -1.01 -6.66 -46.85
CA ILE A 427 -1.96 -5.61 -47.26
C ILE A 427 -2.46 -5.84 -48.69
N ASN A 428 -3.75 -5.56 -48.87
CA ASN A 428 -4.39 -5.41 -50.17
C ASN A 428 -4.93 -4.00 -50.27
N TYR A 429 -4.25 -3.15 -51.03
CA TYR A 429 -4.58 -1.73 -51.20
C TYR A 429 -5.14 -1.39 -52.58
N ASN A 430 -5.07 -2.33 -53.55
CA ASN A 430 -5.66 -2.17 -54.86
C ASN A 430 -5.96 -3.52 -55.52
N SER A 431 -7.20 -3.99 -55.35
CA SER A 431 -7.66 -5.25 -55.92
C SER A 431 -7.72 -5.22 -57.46
N SER A 432 -7.68 -6.39 -58.11
CA SER A 432 -7.95 -6.45 -59.56
C SER A 432 -9.41 -6.16 -59.89
N ASN A 433 -9.67 -5.50 -61.02
CA ASN A 433 -11.04 -5.23 -61.51
C ASN A 433 -11.91 -6.50 -61.69
N ASN A 434 -11.30 -7.68 -61.89
CA ASN A 434 -12.03 -8.93 -62.09
C ASN A 434 -12.29 -9.68 -60.77
N PHE A 435 -11.58 -9.32 -59.70
CA PHE A 435 -11.60 -9.99 -58.40
C PHE A 435 -11.39 -8.94 -57.31
N ASP A 436 -12.37 -8.04 -57.17
CA ASP A 436 -12.32 -6.96 -56.21
C ASP A 436 -12.75 -7.45 -54.82
N THR A 437 -11.83 -7.39 -53.85
CA THR A 437 -12.07 -7.77 -52.45
C THR A 437 -12.29 -6.57 -51.54
N GLY A 438 -12.20 -5.34 -52.06
CA GLY A 438 -11.98 -4.14 -51.26
C GLY A 438 -10.63 -4.17 -50.54
N ASP A 439 -10.39 -3.14 -49.72
CA ASP A 439 -9.12 -3.02 -49.00
C ASP A 439 -9.12 -3.82 -47.70
N TRP A 440 -7.96 -4.39 -47.37
CA TRP A 440 -7.78 -5.13 -46.12
C TRP A 440 -6.32 -5.18 -45.68
N VAL A 441 -6.13 -5.34 -44.37
CA VAL A 441 -4.82 -5.50 -43.73
C VAL A 441 -4.84 -6.71 -42.80
N GLU A 442 -3.80 -7.52 -42.86
CA GLU A 442 -3.57 -8.63 -41.96
C GLU A 442 -2.57 -8.25 -40.87
N LEU A 443 -2.92 -8.56 -39.63
CA LEU A 443 -2.05 -8.46 -38.47
C LEU A 443 -1.60 -9.84 -38.03
N TYR A 444 -0.32 -9.99 -37.69
CA TYR A 444 0.24 -11.25 -37.23
C TYR A 444 0.86 -11.13 -35.83
N ASN A 445 0.52 -12.06 -34.94
CA ASN A 445 1.16 -12.18 -33.64
C ASN A 445 2.40 -13.08 -33.73
N LYS A 446 3.58 -12.46 -33.73
CA LYS A 446 4.85 -13.19 -33.83
C LYS A 446 5.32 -13.80 -32.51
N THR A 447 4.60 -13.61 -31.40
CA THR A 447 5.01 -14.11 -30.08
C THR A 447 4.51 -15.55 -29.81
N ASP A 448 5.09 -16.19 -28.79
CA ASP A 448 4.65 -17.50 -28.30
C ASP A 448 3.47 -17.42 -27.30
N ALA A 449 2.84 -16.24 -27.16
CA ALA A 449 1.72 -16.00 -26.27
C ALA A 449 0.54 -15.33 -26.99
N SER A 450 -0.69 -15.54 -26.53
CA SER A 450 -1.84 -14.78 -27.02
C SER A 450 -1.79 -13.33 -26.52
N ILE A 451 -2.12 -12.37 -27.39
CA ILE A 451 -2.11 -10.94 -27.10
C ILE A 451 -3.54 -10.40 -27.18
N ASP A 452 -4.00 -9.78 -26.11
CA ASP A 452 -5.27 -9.04 -26.08
C ASP A 452 -5.02 -7.62 -26.62
N ILE A 453 -5.64 -7.33 -27.77
CA ILE A 453 -5.55 -6.03 -28.45
C ILE A 453 -6.84 -5.20 -28.28
N SER A 454 -7.70 -5.56 -27.32
CA SER A 454 -8.91 -4.80 -27.02
C SER A 454 -8.60 -3.32 -26.76
N GLY A 455 -9.30 -2.42 -27.45
CA GLY A 455 -9.13 -0.98 -27.31
C GLY A 455 -7.85 -0.39 -27.91
N TRP A 456 -7.05 -1.20 -28.63
CA TRP A 456 -6.04 -0.70 -29.56
C TRP A 456 -6.73 0.03 -30.73
N TYR A 457 -5.95 0.66 -31.62
CA TYR A 457 -6.51 1.17 -32.86
C TYR A 457 -5.56 1.10 -34.06
N PHE A 458 -6.15 0.99 -35.24
CA PHE A 458 -5.48 1.03 -36.54
C PHE A 458 -5.88 2.29 -37.31
N SER A 459 -4.90 2.91 -37.98
CA SER A 459 -5.05 4.17 -38.72
C SER A 459 -4.23 4.16 -40.00
N ASP A 460 -4.71 4.85 -41.02
CA ASP A 460 -3.95 5.16 -42.24
C ASP A 460 -3.14 6.45 -42.07
N SER A 461 -2.88 7.18 -43.17
CA SER A 461 -2.15 8.45 -43.16
C SER A 461 -2.94 9.64 -42.59
N ASP A 462 -4.27 9.56 -42.48
CA ASP A 462 -5.13 10.57 -41.86
C ASP A 462 -5.39 10.24 -40.38
N ASP A 463 -4.97 11.12 -39.47
CA ASP A 463 -5.14 10.93 -38.02
C ASP A 463 -6.63 10.86 -37.57
N ASN A 464 -7.58 11.23 -38.43
CA ASN A 464 -9.01 11.10 -38.16
C ASN A 464 -9.57 9.71 -38.48
N HIS A 465 -8.88 8.91 -39.30
CA HIS A 465 -9.25 7.54 -39.61
C HIS A 465 -8.76 6.61 -38.50
N LYS A 466 -9.72 6.07 -37.73
CA LYS A 466 -9.43 5.20 -36.58
C LYS A 466 -10.40 4.05 -36.51
N PHE A 467 -9.87 2.85 -36.70
CA PHE A 467 -10.55 1.61 -36.36
C PHE A 467 -10.14 1.19 -34.94
N ILE A 468 -11.08 1.17 -34.00
CA ILE A 468 -10.82 0.76 -32.61
C ILE A 468 -11.18 -0.72 -32.45
N PHE A 469 -10.23 -1.53 -31.99
CA PHE A 469 -10.49 -2.96 -31.78
C PHE A 469 -11.52 -3.18 -30.66
N PRO A 470 -12.60 -3.93 -30.91
CA PRO A 470 -13.63 -4.22 -29.92
C PRO A 470 -13.08 -4.92 -28.67
N SER A 471 -13.85 -4.91 -27.59
CA SER A 471 -13.55 -5.72 -26.42
C SER A 471 -13.47 -7.20 -26.77
N GLU A 472 -12.60 -7.94 -26.07
CA GLU A 472 -12.39 -9.38 -26.25
C GLU A 472 -11.72 -9.74 -27.59
N THR A 473 -11.00 -8.80 -28.21
CA THR A 473 -10.20 -9.07 -29.41
C THR A 473 -8.84 -9.62 -29.00
N ILE A 474 -8.64 -10.93 -29.19
CA ILE A 474 -7.39 -11.63 -28.84
C ILE A 474 -6.78 -12.22 -30.11
N VAL A 475 -5.53 -11.88 -30.39
CA VAL A 475 -4.72 -12.54 -31.43
C VAL A 475 -3.90 -13.63 -30.77
N ASN A 476 -4.21 -14.88 -31.07
CA ASN A 476 -3.51 -16.02 -30.48
C ASN A 476 -2.04 -16.07 -30.93
N SER A 477 -1.22 -16.79 -30.16
CA SER A 477 0.18 -17.00 -30.51
C SER A 477 0.32 -17.57 -31.93
N LYS A 478 1.17 -16.95 -32.75
CA LYS A 478 1.45 -17.36 -34.14
C LYS A 478 0.21 -17.42 -35.03
N GLU A 479 -0.82 -16.64 -34.71
CA GLU A 479 -2.07 -16.55 -35.46
C GLU A 479 -2.26 -15.14 -36.04
N TYR A 480 -3.20 -15.04 -36.99
CA TYR A 480 -3.48 -13.84 -37.77
C TYR A 480 -4.83 -13.22 -37.40
N LEU A 481 -5.00 -11.93 -37.68
CA LEU A 481 -6.28 -11.22 -37.63
C LEU A 481 -6.38 -10.25 -38.81
N VAL A 482 -7.45 -10.33 -39.59
CA VAL A 482 -7.65 -9.46 -40.77
C VAL A 482 -8.63 -8.34 -40.46
N LEU A 483 -8.33 -7.11 -40.87
CA LEU A 483 -9.26 -5.99 -40.91
C LEU A 483 -9.72 -5.76 -42.34
N VAL A 484 -11.02 -5.72 -42.58
CA VAL A 484 -11.58 -5.61 -43.93
C VAL A 484 -12.49 -4.38 -44.08
N GLU A 485 -12.34 -3.68 -45.18
CA GLU A 485 -13.20 -2.55 -45.54
C GLU A 485 -14.58 -3.04 -46.01
N ASN A 486 -14.61 -4.03 -46.91
CA ASN A 486 -15.83 -4.52 -47.54
C ASN A 486 -16.08 -6.00 -47.21
N ASP A 487 -16.84 -6.24 -46.14
CA ASP A 487 -17.20 -7.58 -45.64
C ASP A 487 -17.75 -8.50 -46.74
N SER A 488 -18.69 -8.00 -47.54
CA SER A 488 -19.33 -8.81 -48.59
C SER A 488 -18.36 -9.15 -49.73
N ALA A 489 -17.51 -8.22 -50.16
CA ALA A 489 -16.53 -8.48 -51.22
C ALA A 489 -15.45 -9.47 -50.75
N PHE A 490 -14.93 -9.27 -49.55
CA PHE A 490 -13.90 -10.11 -48.95
C PHE A 490 -14.40 -11.54 -48.72
N THR A 491 -15.55 -11.72 -48.05
CA THR A 491 -16.10 -13.07 -47.74
C THR A 491 -16.53 -13.85 -48.97
N ASN A 492 -16.98 -13.18 -50.04
CA ASN A 492 -17.28 -13.85 -51.30
C ASN A 492 -16.03 -14.46 -51.93
N ARG A 493 -14.86 -13.85 -51.71
CA ARG A 493 -13.59 -14.29 -52.28
C ARG A 493 -12.85 -15.28 -51.38
N PHE A 494 -12.92 -15.08 -50.07
CA PHE A 494 -12.22 -15.84 -49.03
C PHE A 494 -13.21 -16.40 -47.98
N PRO A 495 -14.19 -17.24 -48.38
CA PRO A 495 -15.21 -17.77 -47.46
C PRO A 495 -14.65 -18.65 -46.34
N GLU A 496 -13.40 -19.09 -46.46
CA GLU A 496 -12.67 -19.90 -45.48
C GLU A 496 -12.04 -19.07 -44.34
N VAL A 497 -11.86 -17.76 -44.51
CA VAL A 497 -11.24 -16.88 -43.52
C VAL A 497 -12.31 -16.45 -42.51
N ASN A 498 -12.15 -16.88 -41.26
CA ASN A 498 -13.12 -16.65 -40.18
C ASN A 498 -12.60 -15.71 -39.07
N ASN A 499 -11.30 -15.40 -39.10
CA ASN A 499 -10.57 -14.57 -38.15
C ASN A 499 -10.40 -13.14 -38.69
N TYR A 500 -11.51 -12.46 -38.96
CA TYR A 500 -11.50 -11.09 -39.46
C TYR A 500 -12.49 -10.18 -38.71
N LEU A 501 -12.22 -8.87 -38.76
CA LEU A 501 -13.12 -7.82 -38.32
C LEU A 501 -13.48 -6.95 -39.53
N ALA A 502 -14.77 -6.70 -39.71
CA ALA A 502 -15.31 -5.86 -40.78
C ALA A 502 -15.43 -4.39 -40.36
N ASP A 503 -15.86 -3.56 -41.32
CA ASP A 503 -16.15 -2.14 -41.15
C ASP A 503 -14.90 -1.32 -40.77
N LEU A 504 -13.78 -1.53 -41.48
CA LEU A 504 -12.55 -0.72 -41.33
C LEU A 504 -12.85 0.79 -41.34
N GLY A 505 -13.84 1.20 -42.14
CA GLY A 505 -14.41 2.56 -42.14
C GLY A 505 -13.67 3.56 -43.03
N PHE A 506 -12.56 3.14 -43.62
CA PHE A 506 -11.76 3.86 -44.62
C PHE A 506 -11.05 2.83 -45.51
N GLY A 507 -10.71 3.25 -46.73
CA GLY A 507 -9.93 2.46 -47.70
C GLY A 507 -8.50 2.97 -47.77
N PHE A 508 -7.68 2.29 -48.57
CA PHE A 508 -6.27 2.54 -48.73
C PHE A 508 -5.95 3.27 -50.04
N ASN A 509 -4.85 4.01 -50.07
CA ASN A 509 -4.43 4.75 -51.24
C ASN A 509 -3.69 3.85 -52.25
N GLY A 510 -4.23 3.76 -53.46
CA GLY A 510 -3.62 3.03 -54.59
C GLY A 510 -2.18 3.42 -54.92
N ALA A 511 -1.76 4.65 -54.61
CA ALA A 511 -0.42 5.17 -54.91
C ALA A 511 0.55 5.10 -53.71
N GLY A 512 0.22 4.35 -52.66
CA GLY A 512 1.01 4.27 -51.44
C GLY A 512 0.56 5.20 -50.32
N GLU A 513 0.71 4.74 -49.08
CA GLU A 513 0.54 5.55 -47.87
C GLU A 513 1.16 4.92 -46.61
N LEU A 514 1.01 5.63 -45.48
CA LEU A 514 1.42 5.19 -44.15
C LEU A 514 0.26 4.50 -43.42
N LEU A 515 0.47 3.28 -42.95
CA LEU A 515 -0.41 2.50 -42.08
C LEU A 515 0.21 2.36 -40.69
N ARG A 516 -0.61 2.42 -39.63
CA ARG A 516 -0.15 2.51 -38.24
C ARG A 516 -1.04 1.72 -37.30
N LEU A 517 -0.42 0.88 -36.47
CA LEU A 517 -1.06 0.17 -35.37
C LEU A 517 -0.65 0.79 -34.04
N TYR A 518 -1.62 1.11 -33.19
CA TYR A 518 -1.39 1.72 -31.88
C TYR A 518 -1.98 0.89 -30.75
N ASN A 519 -1.28 0.82 -29.62
CA ASN A 519 -1.82 0.24 -28.40
C ASN A 519 -2.77 1.21 -27.67
N GLN A 520 -3.46 0.72 -26.63
CA GLN A 520 -4.38 1.53 -25.81
C GLN A 520 -3.69 2.75 -25.13
N GLY A 521 -2.37 2.73 -24.98
CA GLY A 521 -1.56 3.83 -24.46
C GLY A 521 -1.16 4.88 -25.50
N ASN A 522 -1.68 4.80 -26.74
CA ASN A 522 -1.29 5.63 -27.89
C ASN A 522 0.17 5.48 -28.32
N GLN A 523 0.80 4.33 -28.04
CA GLN A 523 2.14 4.02 -28.55
C GLN A 523 2.01 3.25 -29.86
N ILE A 524 2.86 3.57 -30.84
CA ILE A 524 2.96 2.80 -32.09
C ILE A 524 3.49 1.41 -31.75
N VAL A 525 2.75 0.39 -32.17
CA VAL A 525 3.13 -1.02 -32.07
C VAL A 525 3.84 -1.46 -33.34
N ASP A 526 3.31 -1.05 -34.50
CA ASP A 526 3.93 -1.24 -35.81
C ASP A 526 3.45 -0.17 -36.80
N SER A 527 4.24 0.09 -37.85
CA SER A 527 3.87 1.01 -38.92
C SER A 527 4.56 0.67 -40.24
N LEU A 528 3.84 0.82 -41.34
CA LEU A 528 4.29 0.50 -42.68
C LEU A 528 4.02 1.68 -43.62
N THR A 529 5.01 2.14 -44.39
CA THR A 529 4.75 3.05 -45.52
C THR A 529 4.98 2.29 -46.82
N TYR A 530 3.91 1.90 -47.49
CA TYR A 530 3.97 1.15 -48.75
C TYR A 530 3.89 2.08 -49.97
N ASP A 531 4.28 1.57 -51.13
CA ASP A 531 4.28 2.31 -52.41
C ASP A 531 3.87 1.38 -53.57
N ASP A 532 3.44 1.94 -54.70
CA ASP A 532 3.07 1.20 -55.93
C ASP A 532 4.24 1.09 -56.94
N ILE A 533 5.42 1.58 -56.55
CA ILE A 533 6.66 1.56 -57.34
C ILE A 533 7.79 0.80 -56.64
N ALA A 534 8.72 0.31 -57.46
CA ALA A 534 9.95 -0.34 -56.98
C ALA A 534 10.67 0.53 -55.93
N PRO A 535 11.17 -0.06 -54.81
CA PRO A 535 11.43 -1.49 -54.62
C PRO A 535 10.22 -2.38 -54.31
N TRP A 536 9.05 -1.80 -54.00
CA TRP A 536 7.84 -2.57 -53.74
C TRP A 536 7.38 -3.39 -54.97
N PRO A 537 6.84 -4.61 -54.75
CA PRO A 537 6.20 -5.40 -55.81
C PRO A 537 5.05 -4.66 -56.50
N ILE A 538 5.26 -4.26 -57.76
CA ILE A 538 4.28 -3.51 -58.55
C ILE A 538 3.04 -4.33 -58.92
N GLU A 539 3.11 -5.66 -58.80
CA GLU A 539 1.99 -6.57 -59.07
C GLU A 539 0.83 -6.40 -58.07
N ALA A 540 1.09 -5.82 -56.89
CA ALA A 540 0.04 -5.53 -55.92
C ALA A 540 -0.89 -4.38 -56.34
N ASP A 541 -0.50 -3.59 -57.35
CA ASP A 541 -1.31 -2.48 -57.87
C ASP A 541 -2.31 -2.95 -58.93
N GLY A 542 -3.46 -3.48 -58.50
CA GLY A 542 -4.61 -3.74 -59.38
C GLY A 542 -4.49 -4.97 -60.29
N THR A 543 -3.45 -5.80 -60.11
CA THR A 543 -3.32 -7.08 -60.84
C THR A 543 -3.83 -8.30 -60.07
N GLY A 544 -4.18 -8.10 -58.78
CA GLY A 544 -4.77 -9.12 -57.91
C GLY A 544 -3.78 -9.85 -57.00
N SER A 545 -2.52 -9.40 -56.97
CA SER A 545 -1.56 -9.78 -55.91
C SER A 545 -1.68 -8.81 -54.74
N THR A 546 -1.10 -9.18 -53.60
CA THR A 546 -1.03 -8.40 -52.36
C THR A 546 0.42 -8.14 -51.98
N LEU A 547 0.66 -7.22 -51.05
CA LEU A 547 1.98 -7.04 -50.44
C LEU A 547 2.05 -7.83 -49.14
N GLU A 548 2.90 -8.85 -49.09
CA GLU A 548 3.14 -9.69 -47.93
C GLU A 548 4.58 -9.53 -47.43
N LEU A 549 4.75 -9.48 -46.11
CA LEU A 549 6.05 -9.44 -45.47
C LEU A 549 6.75 -10.81 -45.59
N ILE A 550 7.94 -10.82 -46.19
CA ILE A 550 8.70 -12.06 -46.46
C ILE A 550 9.07 -12.81 -45.17
N ASP A 551 9.35 -12.08 -44.09
CA ASP A 551 9.69 -12.60 -42.77
C ASP A 551 9.12 -11.68 -41.70
N ALA A 552 8.18 -12.19 -40.89
CA ALA A 552 7.53 -11.45 -39.81
C ALA A 552 8.48 -10.94 -38.72
N GLU A 553 9.74 -11.43 -38.68
CA GLU A 553 10.78 -10.90 -37.80
C GLU A 553 11.60 -9.77 -38.41
N SER A 554 11.41 -9.47 -39.69
CA SER A 554 12.14 -8.41 -40.40
C SER A 554 11.52 -7.02 -40.21
N ASP A 555 12.33 -5.99 -40.43
CA ASP A 555 11.90 -4.59 -40.44
C ASP A 555 11.10 -4.29 -41.72
N ASN A 556 9.83 -3.91 -41.56
CA ASN A 556 8.91 -3.60 -42.67
C ASN A 556 8.99 -2.13 -43.13
N SER A 557 9.97 -1.35 -42.65
CA SER A 557 10.19 0.04 -43.10
C SER A 557 10.94 0.17 -44.43
N VAL A 558 11.35 -0.95 -45.03
CA VAL A 558 12.07 -1.03 -46.32
C VAL A 558 11.37 -2.03 -47.24
N GLY A 559 10.78 -1.52 -48.32
CA GLY A 559 10.15 -2.31 -49.37
C GLY A 559 11.11 -3.03 -50.30
#